data_AF-A0A7C3D5P6-F1
#
_entry.id   AF-A0A7C3D5P6-F1
#
_cell.length_a   1.000
_cell.length_b   1.000
_cell.length_c   1.000
_cell.angle_alpha   90.00
_cell.angle_beta   90.00
_cell.angle_gamma   90.00
#
_symmetry.space_group_name_H-M   'P 1'
#
loop_
_entity.id
_entity.type
_entity.pdbx_description
1 polymer ?
#
loop_
_entity_poly.entity_id
_entity_poly.type
_entity_poly.pdbx_seq_one_letter_code
_entity_poly.pdbx_strand_id
1 'polypeptide(L)'
;MEKYPGETPRIITDNGPQFIARDFKAFVRMCGLTHVRTSPYYPQSNGKLERWHRSLKSECVRPQAIESLEEARRKVADYVEHYNTRRLHSAIGYITPLDKLAGNEDAIFAERDRKLEAAREQRQLRRAQARNVA
;
A
#
# COMPACT_ATOMS: atom_id res chain seq x y z
N MET A 1 11.34 9.93 -11.78
CA MET A 1 11.80 11.15 -12.43
C MET A 1 10.93 11.47 -13.63
N GLU A 2 10.90 10.63 -14.66
CA GLU A 2 10.10 10.86 -15.89
C GLU A 2 8.58 11.02 -15.65
N LYS A 3 8.01 10.27 -14.71
CA LYS A 3 6.59 10.40 -14.31
C LYS A 3 6.30 11.59 -13.36
N TYR A 4 7.33 12.12 -12.69
CA TYR A 4 7.22 13.20 -11.71
C TYR A 4 8.45 14.11 -11.84
N PRO A 5 8.46 15.00 -12.85
CA PRO A 5 9.61 15.85 -13.14
C PRO A 5 9.84 16.85 -12.01
N GLY A 6 11.11 17.03 -11.61
CA GLY A 6 11.51 17.96 -10.53
C GLY A 6 11.50 17.36 -9.13
N GLU A 7 10.90 16.19 -8.92
CA GLU A 7 10.99 15.47 -7.66
C GLU A 7 12.39 14.88 -7.46
N THR A 8 12.92 14.91 -6.23
CA THR A 8 14.19 14.22 -5.88
C THR A 8 13.91 13.10 -4.90
N PRO A 9 13.49 11.90 -5.37
CA PRO A 9 13.10 10.84 -4.48
C PRO A 9 14.29 10.35 -3.65
N ARG A 10 13.97 9.91 -2.43
CA ARG A 10 14.91 9.29 -1.52
C ARG A 10 14.66 7.79 -1.46
N ILE A 11 15.74 7.01 -1.50
CA ILE A 11 15.71 5.60 -1.15
C ILE A 11 16.23 5.43 0.28
N ILE A 12 15.47 4.69 1.10
CA ILE A 12 15.82 4.38 2.48
C ILE A 12 16.12 2.88 2.57
N THR A 13 17.28 2.53 3.11
CA THR A 13 17.68 1.12 3.31
C THR A 13 18.27 0.91 4.70
N ASP A 14 18.40 -0.35 5.10
CA ASP A 14 19.23 -0.71 6.24
C ASP A 14 20.74 -0.58 5.92
N ASN A 15 21.56 -0.95 6.88
CA ASN A 15 23.02 -0.98 6.78
C ASN A 15 23.56 -2.32 6.22
N GLY A 16 22.74 -3.06 5.45
CA GLY A 16 23.19 -4.26 4.77
C GLY A 16 24.37 -3.97 3.82
N PRO A 17 25.35 -4.87 3.70
CA PRO A 17 26.57 -4.65 2.90
C PRO A 17 26.25 -4.32 1.44
N GLN A 18 25.19 -4.91 0.88
CA GLN A 18 24.72 -4.63 -0.47
C GLN A 18 24.31 -3.17 -0.70
N PHE A 19 23.84 -2.48 0.33
CA PHE A 19 23.44 -1.07 0.25
C PHE A 19 24.56 -0.10 0.63
N ILE A 20 25.62 -0.58 1.30
CA ILE A 20 26.82 0.22 1.62
C ILE A 20 27.83 0.16 0.48
N ALA A 21 27.74 -0.85 -0.39
CA ALA A 21 28.62 -1.03 -1.53
C ALA A 21 28.73 0.23 -2.41
N ARG A 22 29.95 0.50 -2.89
CA ARG A 22 30.27 1.66 -3.74
C ARG A 22 29.41 1.68 -5.00
N ASP A 23 29.20 0.51 -5.60
CA ASP A 23 28.48 0.38 -6.87
C ASP A 23 27.00 0.73 -6.71
N PHE A 24 26.38 0.33 -5.58
CA PHE A 24 25.01 0.75 -5.24
C PHE A 24 24.92 2.27 -5.08
N LYS A 25 25.87 2.88 -4.35
CA LYS A 25 25.91 4.34 -4.17
C LYS A 25 26.11 5.08 -5.50
N ALA A 26 26.94 4.55 -6.39
CA ALA A 26 27.13 5.10 -7.73
C ALA A 26 25.83 5.03 -8.53
N PHE A 27 25.15 3.88 -8.51
CA PHE A 27 23.87 3.68 -9.19
C PHE A 27 22.79 4.65 -8.72
N VAL A 28 22.60 4.80 -7.40
CA VAL A 28 21.61 5.72 -6.84
C VAL A 28 21.88 7.17 -7.27
N ARG A 29 23.15 7.59 -7.33
CA ARG A 29 23.54 8.92 -7.84
C ARG A 29 23.26 9.08 -9.32
N MET A 30 23.56 8.08 -10.15
CA MET A 30 23.25 8.12 -11.59
C MET A 30 21.75 8.26 -11.84
N CYS A 31 20.91 7.65 -10.99
CA CYS A 31 19.46 7.79 -11.05
C CYS A 31 18.93 9.14 -10.51
N GLY A 32 19.79 10.04 -10.02
CA GLY A 32 19.38 11.32 -9.44
C GLY A 32 18.66 11.18 -8.09
N LEU A 33 18.88 10.08 -7.37
CA LEU A 33 18.22 9.77 -6.10
C LEU A 33 19.13 10.10 -4.91
N THR A 34 18.53 10.35 -3.74
CA THR A 34 19.27 10.44 -2.48
C THR A 34 19.19 9.12 -1.72
N HIS A 35 20.33 8.56 -1.31
CA HIS A 35 20.36 7.39 -0.42
C HIS A 35 20.43 7.81 1.05
N VAL A 36 19.48 7.33 1.85
CA VAL A 36 19.51 7.45 3.31
C VAL A 36 19.53 6.07 3.93
N ARG A 37 20.38 5.89 4.94
CA ARG A 37 20.46 4.66 5.71
C ARG A 37 19.71 4.82 7.01
N THR A 38 19.07 3.75 7.48
CA THR A 38 18.47 3.75 8.81
C THR A 38 19.56 3.92 9.87
N SER A 39 19.28 4.73 10.88
CA SER A 39 20.19 4.87 12.01
C SER A 39 20.34 3.53 12.73
N PRO A 40 21.54 3.19 13.24
CA PRO A 40 21.71 2.07 14.14
C PRO A 40 20.68 2.12 15.26
N TYR A 41 20.09 0.97 15.60
CA TYR A 41 19.05 0.83 16.63
C TYR A 41 17.73 1.56 16.37
N TYR A 42 17.46 1.98 15.12
CA TYR A 42 16.19 2.61 14.73
C TYR A 42 15.43 1.80 13.66
N PRO A 43 14.92 0.59 14.01
CA PRO A 43 14.27 -0.32 13.06
C PRO A 43 12.94 0.22 12.51
N GLN A 44 12.33 1.18 13.22
CA GLN A 44 11.07 1.81 12.84
C GLN A 44 11.12 2.45 11.45
N SER A 45 12.29 2.96 11.03
CA SER A 45 12.48 3.51 9.69
C SER A 45 12.24 2.51 8.56
N ASN A 46 12.38 1.21 8.83
CA ASN A 46 12.10 0.15 7.86
C ASN A 46 10.74 -0.54 8.08
N GLY A 47 9.98 -0.11 9.09
CA GLY A 47 8.75 -0.79 9.53
C GLY A 47 7.67 -0.91 8.46
N LYS A 48 7.63 0.01 7.49
CA LYS A 48 6.72 -0.09 6.33
C LYS A 48 7.06 -1.29 5.45
N LEU A 49 8.34 -1.48 5.12
CA LEU A 49 8.80 -2.60 4.31
C LEU A 49 8.68 -3.91 5.07
N GLU A 50 8.99 -3.93 6.36
CA GLU A 50 8.82 -5.11 7.22
C GLU A 50 7.35 -5.53 7.32
N ARG A 51 6.43 -4.57 7.46
CA ARG A 51 4.99 -4.85 7.46
C ARG A 51 4.54 -5.41 6.12
N TRP A 52 5.03 -4.85 5.01
CA TRP A 52 4.73 -5.38 3.67
C TRP A 52 5.23 -6.82 3.51
N HIS A 53 6.49 -7.12 3.88
CA HIS A 53 7.03 -8.47 3.85
C HIS A 53 6.25 -9.45 4.73
N ARG A 54 5.77 -9.00 5.89
CA ARG A 54 4.93 -9.81 6.77
C ARG A 54 3.63 -10.20 6.07
N SER A 55 2.92 -9.23 5.48
CA SER A 55 1.69 -9.46 4.71
C SER A 55 1.93 -10.40 3.52
N LEU A 56 2.96 -10.15 2.71
CA LEU A 56 3.33 -11.04 1.59
C LEU A 56 3.54 -12.48 2.07
N LYS A 57 4.31 -12.67 3.14
CA LYS A 57 4.58 -14.01 3.68
C LYS A 57 3.32 -14.68 4.22
N SER A 58 2.49 -13.97 4.98
CA SER A 58 1.30 -14.56 5.60
C SER A 58 0.15 -14.79 4.63
N GLU A 59 -0.05 -13.88 3.67
CA GLU A 59 -1.22 -13.87 2.80
C GLU A 59 -0.96 -14.57 1.45
N CYS A 60 0.29 -14.59 0.96
CA CYS A 60 0.64 -15.20 -0.33
C CYS A 60 1.54 -16.43 -0.18
N VAL A 61 2.70 -16.30 0.47
CA VAL A 61 3.73 -17.37 0.42
C VAL A 61 3.36 -18.57 1.30
N ARG A 62 3.04 -18.36 2.58
CA ARG A 62 2.78 -19.45 3.54
C ARG A 62 1.53 -20.28 3.22
N PRO A 63 0.43 -19.72 2.71
CA PRO A 63 -0.76 -20.52 2.39
C PRO A 63 -0.62 -21.41 1.15
N GLN A 64 0.45 -21.26 0.37
CA GLN A 64 0.58 -21.87 -0.94
C GLN A 64 1.78 -22.81 -1.00
N ALA A 65 1.60 -24.00 -1.57
CA ALA A 65 2.73 -24.77 -2.06
C ALA A 65 3.25 -24.09 -3.33
N ILE A 66 4.50 -23.63 -3.32
CA ILE A 66 5.17 -23.05 -4.47
C ILE A 66 6.24 -24.05 -4.90
N GLU A 67 6.08 -24.64 -6.07
CA GLU A 67 6.89 -25.78 -6.52
C GLU A 67 7.97 -25.36 -7.52
N SER A 68 7.89 -24.15 -8.07
CA SER A 68 8.90 -23.62 -8.98
C SER A 68 9.11 -22.10 -8.84
N LEU A 69 10.24 -21.62 -9.34
CA LEU A 69 10.56 -20.19 -9.38
C LEU A 69 9.61 -19.41 -10.30
N GLU A 70 9.19 -20.01 -11.41
CA GLU A 70 8.23 -19.38 -12.34
C GLU A 70 6.88 -19.18 -11.66
N GLU A 71 6.40 -20.21 -10.97
CA GLU A 71 5.18 -20.15 -10.18
C GLU A 71 5.27 -19.10 -9.07
N ALA A 72 6.41 -19.04 -8.37
CA ALA A 72 6.69 -18.03 -7.36
C ALA A 72 6.58 -16.62 -7.92
N ARG A 73 7.18 -16.36 -9.09
CA ARG A 73 7.14 -15.05 -9.75
C ARG A 73 5.71 -14.64 -10.09
N ARG A 74 4.94 -15.55 -10.69
CA ARG A 74 3.53 -15.29 -11.04
C ARG A 74 2.70 -14.98 -9.80
N LYS A 75 2.75 -15.86 -8.79
CA LYS A 75 1.98 -15.70 -7.54
C LYS A 75 2.32 -14.42 -6.79
N VAL A 76 3.60 -14.06 -6.72
CA VAL A 76 4.04 -12.81 -6.09
C VAL A 76 3.59 -11.60 -6.91
N ALA A 77 3.67 -11.64 -8.25
CA ALA A 77 3.18 -10.57 -9.10
C ALA A 77 1.66 -10.35 -8.93
N ASP A 78 0.87 -11.43 -8.94
CA ASP A 78 -0.58 -11.38 -8.71
C ASP A 78 -0.91 -10.79 -7.32
N TYR A 79 -0.12 -11.17 -6.30
CA TYR A 79 -0.29 -10.61 -4.96
C TYR A 79 0.07 -9.12 -4.90
N VAL A 80 1.16 -8.69 -5.56
CA VAL A 80 1.55 -7.27 -5.62
C VAL A 80 0.46 -6.44 -6.28
N GLU A 81 -0.12 -6.94 -7.37
CA GLU A 81 -1.25 -6.30 -8.05
C GLU A 81 -2.44 -6.20 -7.09
N HIS A 82 -2.87 -7.31 -6.50
CA HIS A 82 -3.95 -7.33 -5.52
C HIS A 82 -3.71 -6.37 -4.35
N TYR A 83 -2.51 -6.37 -3.77
CA TYR A 83 -2.12 -5.53 -2.65
C TYR A 83 -2.28 -4.05 -2.99
N ASN A 84 -1.87 -3.64 -4.20
CA ASN A 84 -1.89 -2.24 -4.60
C ASN A 84 -3.24 -1.76 -5.12
N THR A 85 -4.03 -2.63 -5.76
CA THR A 85 -5.24 -2.20 -6.51
C THR A 85 -6.56 -2.68 -5.94
N ARG A 86 -6.56 -3.63 -4.99
CA ARG A 86 -7.81 -4.19 -4.43
C ARG A 86 -7.82 -4.28 -2.92
N ARG A 87 -6.68 -4.58 -2.30
CA ARG A 87 -6.58 -4.78 -0.85
C ARG A 87 -6.81 -3.45 -0.14
N LEU A 88 -7.76 -3.42 0.81
CA LEU A 88 -8.03 -2.23 1.62
C LEU A 88 -7.15 -2.21 2.87
N HIS A 89 -6.61 -1.04 3.21
CA HIS A 89 -5.69 -0.87 4.33
C HIS A 89 -6.27 0.07 5.38
N SER A 90 -6.53 -0.45 6.59
CA SER A 90 -7.07 0.34 7.70
C SER A 90 -6.19 1.55 8.07
N ALA A 91 -4.87 1.41 7.98
CA ALA A 91 -3.91 2.48 8.28
C ALA A 91 -4.01 3.70 7.35
N ILE A 92 -4.71 3.59 6.21
CA ILE A 92 -4.95 4.67 5.25
C ILE A 92 -6.44 4.88 4.98
N GLY A 93 -7.31 4.59 5.96
CA GLY A 93 -8.75 4.83 5.82
C GLY A 93 -9.47 3.81 4.94
N TYR A 94 -8.98 2.57 4.89
CA TYR A 94 -9.54 1.50 4.08
C TYR A 94 -9.61 1.84 2.58
N ILE A 95 -8.60 2.49 2.04
CA ILE A 95 -8.41 2.63 0.59
C ILE A 95 -7.25 1.75 0.12
N THR A 96 -7.08 1.63 -1.20
CA THR A 96 -5.97 0.88 -1.79
C THR A 96 -4.68 1.73 -1.78
N PRO A 97 -3.49 1.11 -1.71
CA PRO A 97 -2.23 1.84 -1.83
C PRO A 97 -2.12 2.66 -3.12
N LEU A 98 -2.65 2.16 -4.24
CA LEU A 98 -2.65 2.89 -5.51
C LEU A 98 -3.53 4.14 -5.44
N ASP A 99 -4.72 4.06 -4.86
CA ASP A 99 -5.60 5.23 -4.69
C ASP A 99 -4.96 6.28 -3.79
N LYS A 100 -4.32 5.83 -2.70
CA LYS A 100 -3.59 6.74 -1.81
C LYS A 100 -2.43 7.43 -2.54
N LEU A 101 -1.69 6.70 -3.37
CA LEU A 101 -0.60 7.24 -4.17
C LEU A 101 -1.10 8.24 -5.22
N ALA A 102 -2.25 7.96 -5.83
CA ALA A 102 -2.87 8.84 -6.84
C ALA A 102 -3.54 10.09 -6.24
N GLY A 103 -3.71 10.15 -4.91
CA GLY A 103 -4.41 11.26 -4.25
C GLY A 103 -5.94 11.18 -4.37
N ASN A 104 -6.51 10.02 -4.66
CA ASN A 104 -7.96 9.83 -4.87
C ASN A 104 -8.77 9.79 -3.56
N GLU A 105 -8.12 9.98 -2.41
CA GLU A 105 -8.70 9.68 -1.10
C GLU A 105 -9.92 10.53 -0.76
N ASP A 106 -9.84 11.84 -1.01
CA ASP A 106 -10.93 12.78 -0.69
C ASP A 106 -12.20 12.44 -1.47
N ALA A 107 -12.05 12.11 -2.76
CA ALA A 107 -13.16 11.69 -3.61
C ALA A 107 -13.78 10.37 -3.13
N ILE A 108 -12.95 9.41 -2.71
CA ILE A 108 -13.40 8.12 -2.18
C ILE A 108 -14.15 8.31 -0.86
N PHE A 109 -13.65 9.16 0.02
CA PHE A 109 -14.30 9.43 1.31
C PHE A 109 -15.62 10.17 1.12
N ALA A 110 -15.66 11.23 0.29
CA ALA A 110 -16.89 11.94 -0.03
C ALA A 110 -17.96 11.01 -0.61
N GLU A 111 -17.58 10.09 -1.50
CA GLU A 111 -18.51 9.11 -2.06
C GLU A 111 -19.05 8.13 -1.01
N ARG A 112 -18.24 7.74 -0.03
CA ARG A 112 -18.67 6.88 1.08
C ARG A 112 -19.66 7.61 1.97
N ASP A 113 -19.39 8.87 2.30
CA ASP A 113 -20.27 9.68 3.14
C ASP A 113 -21.64 9.86 2.48
N ARG A 114 -21.67 10.18 1.18
CA ARG A 114 -22.92 10.23 0.40
C ARG A 114 -23.72 8.92 0.48
N LYS A 115 -23.07 7.77 0.32
CA LYS A 115 -23.72 6.46 0.42
C LYS A 115 -24.27 6.19 1.82
N LEU A 116 -23.53 6.60 2.86
CA LEU A 116 -23.96 6.44 4.24
C LEU A 116 -25.18 7.32 4.56
N GLU A 117 -25.21 8.55 4.09
CA GLU A 117 -26.34 9.47 4.21
C GLU A 117 -27.58 8.94 3.51
N ALA A 118 -27.47 8.55 2.24
CA ALA A 118 -28.57 7.92 1.50
C ALA A 118 -29.11 6.67 2.22
N ALA A 119 -28.22 5.83 2.75
CA ALA A 119 -28.62 4.66 3.53
C ALA A 119 -29.30 5.02 4.87
N ARG A 120 -28.97 6.16 5.49
CA ARG A 120 -29.66 6.66 6.70
C ARG A 120 -31.06 7.12 6.36
N GLU A 121 -31.24 7.91 5.31
CA GLU A 121 -32.54 8.40 4.84
C GLU A 121 -33.47 7.23 4.49
N GLN A 122 -32.99 6.27 3.71
CA GLN A 122 -33.74 5.06 3.35
C GLN A 122 -34.18 4.23 4.56
N ARG A 123 -33.39 4.22 5.64
CA ARG A 123 -33.76 3.56 6.89
C ARG A 123 -34.82 4.34 7.66
N GLN A 124 -34.76 5.67 7.64
CA GLN A 124 -35.78 6.52 8.27
C GLN A 124 -37.13 6.37 7.57
N LEU A 125 -37.15 6.44 6.23
CA LEU A 125 -38.36 6.24 5.42
C LEU A 125 -39.01 4.89 5.68
N ARG A 126 -38.23 3.80 5.65
CA ARG A 126 -38.72 2.44 5.96
C ARG A 126 -39.34 2.34 7.36
N ARG A 127 -38.71 2.99 8.36
CA ARG A 127 -39.24 3.00 9.75
C ARG A 127 -40.53 3.80 9.86
N ALA A 128 -40.63 4.93 9.16
CA ALA A 128 -41.85 5.74 9.13
C ALA A 128 -43.00 4.99 8.45
N GLN A 129 -42.74 4.33 7.31
CA GLN A 129 -43.72 3.49 6.63
C GLN A 129 -44.20 2.34 7.51
N ALA A 130 -43.29 1.62 8.18
CA ALA A 130 -43.65 0.52 9.09
C ALA A 130 -44.50 0.98 10.29
N ARG A 131 -44.29 2.23 10.77
CA ARG A 131 -45.13 2.82 11.83
C ARG A 131 -46.53 3.23 11.36
N ASN A 132 -46.70 3.56 10.09
CA ASN A 132 -47.99 3.99 9.54
C ASN A 132 -48.87 2.81 9.08
N VAL A 133 -48.31 1.60 9.02
CA VAL A 133 -49.01 0.36 8.61
C VAL A 133 -49.43 -0.49 9.83
N ALA A 134 -48.91 -0.17 11.02
CA ALA A 134 -49.29 -0.77 12.30
C ALA A 134 -50.36 0.07 13.00
#